data_AF-A0A955P922-F1
#
_entry.id   AF-A0A955P922-F1
#
_cell.length_a   1.000
_cell.length_b   1.000
_cell.length_c   1.000
_cell.angle_alpha   90.00
_cell.angle_beta   90.00
_cell.angle_gamma   90.00
#
_symmetry.space_group_name_H-M   'P 1'
#
loop_
_entity.id
_entity.type
_entity.pdbx_description
1 polymer ?
#
loop_
_entity_poly.entity_id
_entity_poly.type
_entity_poly.pdbx_seq_one_letter_code
_entity_poly.pdbx_strand_id
1 'polypeptide(L)'
;GADKRIQEKEISLAYAGEAAFGLTGKILVSIAAAFSTASAINATLFATARLSKHVSEDGELPKIFTHENSSGIPDRSLFFLGAASVLLSVTGGLSDLVEAASLAFLFTFATVNFVAALHTDKWTWLSWSGGAISSVAGLMLIWRLFETQPVSLALILLMVGLVLIGRRYMSKRTQDG
;
A
#
# COMPACT_ATOMS: atom_id res chain seq x y z
N GLY A 1 -2.59 7.82 30.09
CA GLY A 1 -4.05 7.69 29.85
C GLY A 1 -4.39 7.41 28.39
N ALA A 2 -3.66 8.01 27.45
CA ALA A 2 -3.79 7.77 26.01
C ALA A 2 -2.99 6.54 25.53
N ASP A 3 -1.76 6.35 26.02
CA ASP A 3 -0.90 5.22 25.60
C ASP A 3 -1.48 3.84 25.91
N LYS A 4 -2.19 3.69 27.04
CA LYS A 4 -2.91 2.46 27.37
C LYS A 4 -4.02 2.12 26.36
N ARG A 5 -4.73 3.11 25.81
CA ARG A 5 -5.80 2.89 24.82
C ARG A 5 -5.27 2.58 23.42
N ILE A 6 -4.08 3.09 23.09
CA ILE A 6 -3.42 2.81 21.81
C ILE A 6 -2.83 1.39 21.82
N GLN A 7 -2.16 1.01 22.91
CA GLN A 7 -1.70 -0.39 23.09
C GLN A 7 -2.87 -1.37 23.07
N GLU A 8 -4.00 -1.08 23.74
CA GLU A 8 -5.17 -1.96 23.70
C GLU A 8 -5.76 -2.13 22.29
N LYS A 9 -5.59 -1.15 21.38
CA LYS A 9 -6.17 -1.19 20.04
C LYS A 9 -5.45 -2.19 19.13
N GLU A 10 -4.12 -2.18 19.14
CA GLU A 10 -3.28 -3.03 18.27
C GLU A 10 -3.33 -4.51 18.65
N ILE A 11 -3.55 -4.82 19.94
CA ILE A 11 -3.71 -6.20 20.45
C ILE A 11 -5.14 -6.51 20.90
N SER A 12 -6.12 -5.70 20.49
CA SER A 12 -7.53 -5.85 20.86
C SER A 12 -8.10 -7.22 20.50
N LEU A 13 -7.77 -7.74 19.32
CA LEU A 13 -8.18 -9.07 18.89
C LEU A 13 -7.57 -10.18 19.74
N ALA A 14 -6.31 -10.04 20.15
CA ALA A 14 -5.65 -11.03 21.00
C ALA A 14 -6.26 -11.05 22.41
N TYR A 15 -6.61 -9.88 22.96
CA TYR A 15 -7.36 -9.79 24.22
C TYR A 15 -8.79 -10.29 24.11
N ALA A 16 -9.46 -10.07 22.97
CA ALA A 16 -10.78 -10.66 22.72
C ALA A 16 -10.70 -12.19 22.66
N GLY A 17 -9.66 -12.74 22.04
CA GLY A 17 -9.36 -14.18 22.07
C GLY A 17 -9.10 -14.68 23.49
N GLU A 18 -8.35 -13.92 24.28
CA GLU A 18 -8.09 -14.21 25.69
C GLU A 18 -9.37 -14.21 26.53
N ALA A 19 -10.27 -13.25 26.31
CA ALA A 19 -11.55 -13.18 27.01
C ALA A 19 -12.48 -14.35 26.65
N ALA A 20 -12.42 -14.85 25.40
CA ALA A 20 -13.28 -15.93 24.93
C ALA A 20 -12.77 -17.32 25.35
N PHE A 21 -11.46 -17.58 25.25
CA PHE A 21 -10.88 -18.93 25.41
C PHE A 21 -9.61 -18.95 26.28
N GLY A 22 -9.36 -17.92 27.08
CA GLY A 22 -8.17 -17.80 27.92
C GLY A 22 -6.87 -17.71 27.10
N LEU A 23 -5.76 -18.12 27.70
CA LEU A 23 -4.43 -18.06 27.09
C LEU A 23 -4.37 -18.75 25.71
N THR A 24 -5.09 -19.86 25.53
CA THR A 24 -5.17 -20.59 24.26
C THR A 24 -5.76 -19.72 23.15
N GLY A 25 -6.83 -18.97 23.45
CA GLY A 25 -7.44 -18.05 22.51
C GLY A 25 -6.52 -16.92 22.09
N LYS A 26 -5.76 -16.36 23.04
CA LYS A 26 -4.74 -15.34 22.77
C LYS A 26 -3.68 -15.85 21.79
N ILE A 27 -3.12 -17.03 22.07
CA ILE A 27 -2.07 -17.64 21.24
C ILE A 27 -2.59 -17.93 19.83
N LEU A 28 -3.78 -18.52 19.70
CA LEU A 28 -4.38 -18.83 18.41
C LEU A 28 -4.60 -17.57 17.56
N VAL A 29 -5.14 -16.50 18.16
CA VAL A 29 -5.35 -15.23 17.45
C VAL A 29 -4.02 -14.61 17.03
N SER A 30 -3.00 -14.60 17.89
CA SER A 30 -1.68 -14.07 17.54
C SER A 30 -1.02 -14.84 16.38
N ILE A 31 -1.10 -16.18 16.39
CA ILE A 31 -0.58 -17.01 15.28
C ILE A 31 -1.37 -16.73 14.00
N ALA A 32 -2.71 -16.72 14.07
CA ALA A 32 -3.56 -16.45 12.93
C ALA A 32 -3.28 -15.07 12.31
N ALA A 33 -3.10 -14.04 13.15
CA ALA A 33 -2.73 -12.70 12.72
C ALA A 33 -1.38 -12.69 11.99
N ALA A 34 -0.35 -13.34 12.55
CA ALA A 34 0.97 -13.41 11.93
C ALA A 34 0.93 -14.08 10.54
N PHE A 35 0.24 -15.23 10.42
CA PHE A 35 0.07 -15.90 9.13
C PHE A 35 -0.78 -15.09 8.14
N SER A 36 -1.80 -14.38 8.61
CA SER A 36 -2.64 -13.50 7.78
C SER A 36 -1.82 -12.34 7.21
N THR A 37 -1.03 -11.66 8.05
CA THR A 37 -0.15 -10.58 7.61
C THR A 37 0.92 -11.07 6.64
N ALA A 38 1.57 -12.21 6.93
CA ALA A 38 2.57 -12.79 6.05
C ALA A 38 1.99 -13.16 4.67
N SER A 39 0.79 -13.76 4.65
CA SER A 39 0.09 -14.11 3.41
C SER A 39 -0.28 -12.87 2.59
N ALA A 40 -0.81 -11.83 3.24
CA ALA A 40 -1.16 -10.57 2.57
C ALA A 40 0.07 -9.90 1.95
N ILE A 41 1.18 -9.79 2.69
CA ILE A 41 2.44 -9.23 2.19
C ILE A 41 2.95 -10.06 1.00
N ASN A 42 2.93 -11.38 1.11
CA ASN A 42 3.36 -12.27 0.05
C ASN A 42 2.52 -12.08 -1.24
N ALA A 43 1.19 -12.04 -1.10
CA ALA A 43 0.29 -11.82 -2.23
C ALA A 43 0.53 -10.45 -2.90
N THR A 44 0.69 -9.39 -2.11
CA THR A 44 0.98 -8.04 -2.64
C THR A 44 2.33 -8.00 -3.35
N LEU A 45 3.40 -8.54 -2.77
CA LEU A 45 4.72 -8.55 -3.40
C LEU A 45 4.71 -9.23 -4.76
N PHE A 46 4.10 -10.42 -4.88
CA PHE A 46 4.00 -11.12 -6.16
C PHE A 46 3.08 -10.41 -7.16
N ALA A 47 1.94 -9.87 -6.72
CA ALA A 47 1.04 -9.12 -7.58
C ALA A 47 1.72 -7.86 -8.13
N THR A 48 2.40 -7.09 -7.28
CA THR A 48 3.14 -5.89 -7.68
C THR A 48 4.34 -6.23 -8.55
N ALA A 49 5.09 -7.30 -8.26
CA ALA A 49 6.22 -7.70 -9.11
C ALA A 49 5.78 -8.04 -10.54
N ARG A 50 4.64 -8.74 -10.69
CA ARG A 50 4.03 -9.02 -12.00
C ARG A 50 3.54 -7.75 -12.68
N LEU A 51 2.91 -6.84 -11.95
CA LEU A 51 2.50 -5.54 -12.49
C LEU A 51 3.71 -4.74 -12.97
N SER A 52 4.77 -4.64 -12.18
CA SER A 52 6.01 -3.96 -12.55
C SER A 52 6.65 -4.56 -13.81
N LYS A 53 6.57 -5.88 -13.98
CA LYS A 53 7.01 -6.54 -15.21
C LYS A 53 6.20 -6.08 -16.43
N HIS A 54 4.86 -6.15 -16.37
CA HIS A 54 4.00 -5.70 -17.48
C HIS A 54 4.25 -4.23 -17.84
N VAL A 55 4.32 -3.36 -16.82
CA VAL A 55 4.61 -1.93 -17.01
C VAL A 55 6.02 -1.73 -17.61
N SER A 56 6.98 -2.60 -17.32
CA SER A 56 8.31 -2.57 -17.92
C SER A 56 8.34 -3.11 -19.35
N GLU A 57 7.51 -4.09 -19.68
CA GLU A 57 7.33 -4.61 -21.05
C GLU A 57 6.70 -3.53 -21.95
N ASP A 58 5.80 -2.71 -21.39
CA ASP A 58 5.21 -1.54 -22.05
C ASP A 58 6.19 -0.35 -22.20
N GLY A 59 7.43 -0.47 -21.71
CA GLY A 59 8.46 0.56 -21.82
C GLY A 59 8.36 1.71 -20.80
N GLU A 60 7.45 1.64 -19.83
CA GLU A 60 7.27 2.67 -18.80
C GLU A 60 8.25 2.51 -17.62
N LEU A 61 8.86 1.33 -17.46
CA LEU A 61 9.87 1.03 -16.44
C LEU A 61 11.16 0.45 -17.05
N PRO A 62 12.30 0.54 -16.35
CA PRO A 62 13.58 0.01 -16.83
C PRO A 62 13.51 -1.48 -17.16
N LYS A 63 14.06 -1.89 -18.32
CA LYS A 63 14.11 -3.27 -18.84
C LYS A 63 14.69 -4.31 -17.84
N ILE A 64 15.31 -3.88 -16.74
CA ILE A 64 15.73 -4.81 -15.67
C ILE A 64 14.55 -5.54 -15.03
N PHE A 65 13.36 -4.93 -14.99
CA PHE A 65 12.17 -5.49 -14.36
C PHE A 65 11.40 -6.48 -15.25
N THR A 66 11.79 -6.66 -16.51
CA THR A 66 11.22 -7.70 -17.39
C THR A 66 11.85 -9.08 -17.18
N HIS A 67 12.99 -9.15 -16.48
CA HIS A 67 13.67 -10.41 -16.23
C HIS A 67 12.82 -11.34 -15.37
N GLU A 68 12.75 -12.60 -15.78
CA GLU A 68 12.13 -13.67 -15.03
C GLU A 68 13.10 -14.82 -14.81
N ASN A 69 12.92 -15.53 -13.71
CA ASN A 69 13.62 -16.79 -13.45
C ASN A 69 13.02 -17.95 -14.27
N SER A 70 13.60 -19.15 -14.13
CA SER A 70 13.15 -20.37 -14.82
C SER A 70 11.71 -20.80 -14.54
N SER A 71 11.05 -20.20 -13.54
CA SER A 71 9.67 -20.48 -13.15
C SER A 71 8.69 -19.37 -13.59
N GLY A 72 9.13 -18.41 -14.41
CA GLY A 72 8.28 -17.30 -14.89
C GLY A 72 7.94 -16.28 -13.80
N ILE A 73 8.81 -16.15 -12.79
CA ILE A 73 8.64 -15.18 -11.70
C ILE A 73 9.57 -13.99 -11.98
N PRO A 74 9.06 -12.74 -11.97
CA PRO A 74 9.88 -11.53 -12.09
C PRO A 74 10.68 -11.29 -10.80
N ASP A 75 11.76 -12.07 -10.66
CA ASP A 75 12.61 -12.17 -9.47
C ASP A 75 13.30 -10.86 -9.13
N ARG A 76 13.80 -10.11 -10.13
CA ARG A 76 14.43 -8.80 -9.90
C ARG A 76 13.46 -7.77 -9.33
N SER A 77 12.23 -7.74 -9.85
CA SER A 77 11.14 -6.91 -9.31
C SER A 77 10.80 -7.31 -7.88
N LEU A 78 10.71 -8.62 -7.62
CA LEU A 78 10.41 -9.16 -6.29
C LEU A 78 11.48 -8.80 -5.26
N PHE A 79 12.77 -9.00 -5.58
CA PHE A 79 13.88 -8.63 -4.70
C PHE A 79 13.95 -7.13 -4.45
N PHE A 80 13.75 -6.32 -5.48
CA PHE A 80 13.73 -4.86 -5.34
C PHE A 80 12.59 -4.40 -4.43
N LEU A 81 11.37 -4.88 -4.68
CA LEU A 81 10.20 -4.55 -3.86
C LEU A 81 10.39 -5.02 -2.41
N GLY A 82 10.86 -6.26 -2.20
CA GLY A 82 11.11 -6.79 -0.87
C GLY A 82 12.17 -6.00 -0.10
N ALA A 83 13.29 -5.66 -0.75
CA ALA A 83 14.35 -4.85 -0.14
C ALA A 83 13.85 -3.43 0.20
N ALA A 84 13.09 -2.81 -0.70
CA ALA A 84 12.47 -1.50 -0.47
C ALA A 84 11.46 -1.55 0.69
N SER A 85 10.61 -2.59 0.74
CA SER A 85 9.64 -2.77 1.83
C SER A 85 10.33 -2.97 3.18
N VAL A 86 11.40 -3.77 3.26
CA VAL A 86 12.18 -3.96 4.49
C VAL A 86 12.84 -2.64 4.91
N LEU A 87 13.47 -1.94 3.97
CA LEU A 87 14.11 -0.66 4.25
C LEU A 87 13.11 0.35 4.79
N LEU A 88 11.98 0.54 4.10
CA LEU A 88 10.91 1.43 4.53
C LEU A 88 10.31 1.02 5.87
N SER A 89 10.15 -0.29 6.14
CA SER A 89 9.63 -0.79 7.41
C SER A 89 10.58 -0.59 8.58
N VAL A 90 11.89 -0.54 8.35
CA VAL A 90 12.89 -0.31 9.40
C VAL A 90 13.10 1.19 9.63
N THR A 91 13.03 2.01 8.58
CA THR A 91 13.28 3.45 8.67
C THR A 91 12.03 4.29 8.94
N GLY A 92 10.85 3.81 8.53
CA GLY A 92 9.58 4.52 8.61
C GLY A 92 8.77 4.11 9.84
N GLY A 93 8.08 5.06 10.46
CA GLY A 93 7.10 4.76 11.50
C GLY A 93 5.92 3.98 10.93
N LEU A 94 5.42 2.97 11.65
CA LEU A 94 4.27 2.17 11.22
C LEU A 94 3.05 3.04 10.89
N SER A 95 2.78 4.07 11.71
CA SER A 95 1.69 5.03 11.46
C SER A 95 1.88 5.75 10.13
N ASP A 96 3.09 6.25 9.85
CA ASP A 96 3.38 7.01 8.63
C ASP A 96 3.24 6.13 7.38
N LEU A 97 3.75 4.89 7.45
CA LEU A 97 3.64 3.93 6.36
C LEU A 97 2.19 3.55 6.07
N VAL A 98 1.39 3.32 7.12
CA VAL A 98 -0.04 3.01 6.99
C VAL A 98 -0.80 4.21 6.41
N GLU A 99 -0.48 5.44 6.83
CA GLU A 99 -1.13 6.65 6.31
C GLU A 99 -0.75 6.91 4.84
N ALA A 100 0.52 6.70 4.47
CA ALA A 100 1.00 6.79 3.08
C ALA A 100 0.30 5.77 2.17
N ALA A 101 0.25 4.51 2.61
CA ALA A 101 -0.43 3.44 1.88
C ALA A 101 -1.93 3.73 1.77
N SER A 102 -2.56 4.24 2.83
CA SER A 102 -3.99 4.60 2.80
C SER A 102 -4.29 5.70 1.79
N LEU A 103 -3.46 6.75 1.75
CA LEU A 103 -3.60 7.81 0.75
C LEU A 103 -3.42 7.27 -0.68
N ALA A 104 -2.43 6.40 -0.90
CA ALA A 104 -2.22 5.76 -2.19
C ALA A 104 -3.44 4.92 -2.61
N PHE A 105 -3.98 4.09 -1.72
CA PHE A 105 -5.18 3.30 -2.00
C PHE A 105 -6.41 4.17 -2.28
N LEU A 106 -6.65 5.21 -1.48
CA LEU A 106 -7.78 6.13 -1.70
C LEU A 106 -7.65 6.86 -3.03
N PHE A 107 -6.44 7.28 -3.41
CA PHE A 107 -6.19 7.90 -4.71
C PHE A 107 -6.41 6.91 -5.87
N THR A 108 -5.92 5.67 -5.74
CA THR A 108 -6.17 4.62 -6.74
C THR A 108 -7.66 4.32 -6.86
N PHE A 109 -8.39 4.18 -5.74
CA PHE A 109 -9.84 3.95 -5.77
C PHE A 109 -10.59 5.11 -6.39
N ALA A 110 -10.27 6.36 -6.04
CA ALA A 110 -10.86 7.52 -6.68
C ALA A 110 -10.64 7.49 -8.19
N THR A 111 -9.40 7.30 -8.64
CA THR A 111 -9.02 7.27 -10.05
C THR A 111 -9.75 6.16 -10.81
N VAL A 112 -9.68 4.92 -10.31
CA VAL A 112 -10.31 3.76 -10.97
C VAL A 112 -11.83 3.94 -11.03
N ASN A 113 -12.46 4.42 -9.96
CA ASN A 113 -13.91 4.64 -9.95
C ASN A 113 -14.33 5.77 -10.89
N PHE A 114 -13.59 6.88 -10.98
CA PHE A 114 -13.91 7.95 -11.94
C PHE A 114 -13.72 7.49 -13.38
N VAL A 115 -12.62 6.77 -13.68
CA VAL A 115 -12.42 6.20 -15.02
C VAL A 115 -13.52 5.21 -15.37
N ALA A 116 -13.92 4.34 -14.44
CA ALA A 116 -15.02 3.41 -14.62
C ALA A 116 -16.36 4.14 -14.83
N ALA A 117 -16.61 5.24 -14.12
CA ALA A 117 -17.82 6.04 -14.26
C ALA A 117 -17.92 6.73 -15.64
N LEU A 118 -16.79 6.99 -16.29
CA LEU A 118 -16.75 7.57 -17.64
C LEU A 118 -16.92 6.51 -18.76
N HIS A 119 -16.57 5.25 -18.50
CA HIS A 119 -16.52 4.20 -19.52
C HIS A 119 -17.54 3.07 -19.34
N THR A 120 -18.31 3.06 -18.25
CA THR A 120 -19.29 1.99 -17.97
C THR A 120 -20.71 2.54 -18.05
N ASP A 121 -21.51 1.94 -18.94
CA ASP A 121 -22.94 2.28 -19.11
C ASP A 121 -23.85 1.63 -18.03
N LYS A 122 -23.35 0.61 -17.33
CA LYS A 122 -24.06 -0.10 -16.26
C LYS A 122 -23.42 0.19 -14.90
N TRP A 123 -24.25 0.39 -13.87
CA TRP A 123 -23.80 0.66 -12.50
C TRP A 123 -22.96 1.94 -12.33
N THR A 124 -23.06 2.90 -13.25
CA THR A 124 -22.33 4.17 -13.25
C THR A 124 -22.52 4.96 -11.95
N TRP A 125 -23.71 4.91 -11.34
CA TRP A 125 -23.98 5.52 -10.03
C TRP A 125 -23.11 4.93 -8.92
N LEU A 126 -22.84 3.63 -8.95
CA LEU A 126 -21.98 2.96 -7.97
C LEU A 126 -20.53 3.43 -8.14
N SER A 127 -20.05 3.56 -9.39
CA SER A 127 -18.71 4.10 -9.68
C SER A 127 -18.58 5.56 -9.24
N TRP A 128 -19.57 6.42 -9.51
CA TRP A 128 -19.54 7.80 -9.03
C TRP A 128 -19.53 7.91 -7.51
N SER A 129 -20.37 7.12 -6.83
CA SER A 129 -20.41 7.14 -5.37
C SER A 129 -19.11 6.60 -4.75
N GLY A 130 -18.53 5.53 -5.31
CA GLY A 130 -17.22 5.03 -4.89
C GLY A 130 -16.10 6.05 -5.07
N GLY A 131 -16.07 6.75 -6.21
CA GLY A 131 -15.10 7.81 -6.50
C GLY A 131 -15.25 9.00 -5.54
N ALA A 132 -16.48 9.45 -5.30
CA ALA A 132 -16.78 10.54 -4.37
C ALA A 132 -16.40 10.19 -2.92
N ILE A 133 -16.79 9.01 -2.44
CA ILE A 133 -16.48 8.55 -1.07
C ILE A 133 -14.96 8.45 -0.87
N SER A 134 -14.25 7.85 -1.82
CA SER A 134 -12.79 7.71 -1.75
C SER A 134 -12.09 9.08 -1.76
N SER A 135 -12.60 10.03 -2.55
CA SER A 135 -12.07 11.40 -2.62
C SER A 135 -12.30 12.15 -1.30
N VAL A 136 -13.51 12.10 -0.75
CA VAL A 136 -13.84 12.73 0.55
C VAL A 136 -13.01 12.13 1.67
N ALA A 137 -12.88 10.79 1.72
CA ALA A 137 -12.04 10.10 2.70
C ALA A 137 -10.55 10.49 2.55
N GLY A 138 -10.06 10.64 1.32
CA GLY A 138 -8.70 11.10 1.05
C GLY A 138 -8.47 12.53 1.55
N LEU A 139 -9.40 13.45 1.27
CA LEU A 139 -9.34 14.82 1.78
C LEU A 139 -9.41 14.88 3.30
N MET A 140 -10.28 14.08 3.93
CA MET A 140 -10.36 13.97 5.38
C MET A 140 -9.05 13.43 5.98
N LEU A 141 -8.41 12.46 5.33
CA LEU A 141 -7.13 11.92 5.81
C LEU A 141 -6.01 12.97 5.71
N ILE A 142 -5.95 13.72 4.61
CA ILE A 142 -5.00 14.83 4.46
C ILE A 142 -5.24 15.91 5.52
N TRP A 143 -6.50 16.29 5.74
CA TRP A 143 -6.89 17.27 6.75
C TRP A 143 -6.45 16.81 8.14
N ARG A 144 -6.80 15.58 8.52
CA ARG A 144 -6.40 14.98 9.80
C ARG A 144 -4.88 15.00 9.96
N LEU A 145 -4.14 14.66 8.90
CA LEU A 145 -2.68 14.59 8.99
C LEU A 145 -2.05 15.97 9.15
N PHE A 146 -2.62 16.99 8.51
CA PHE A 146 -2.18 18.38 8.66
C PHE A 146 -2.35 18.90 10.10
N GLU A 147 -3.49 18.59 10.74
CA GLU A 147 -3.75 19.04 12.12
C GLU A 147 -3.02 18.22 13.18
N THR A 148 -2.88 16.91 12.96
CA THR A 148 -2.39 16.00 14.02
C THR A 148 -0.89 15.75 13.94
N GLN A 149 -0.34 15.57 12.73
CA GLN A 149 1.04 15.13 12.50
C GLN A 149 1.63 15.73 11.20
N PRO A 150 1.95 17.03 11.17
CA PRO A 150 2.43 17.70 9.96
C PRO A 150 3.78 17.15 9.47
N VAL A 151 4.60 16.58 10.35
CA VAL A 151 5.86 15.92 10.00
C VAL A 151 5.61 14.65 9.17
N SER A 152 4.65 13.81 9.57
CA SER A 152 4.24 12.62 8.83
C SER A 152 3.71 13.00 7.44
N LEU A 153 2.89 14.06 7.35
CA LEU A 153 2.44 14.59 6.06
C LEU A 153 3.62 15.01 5.16
N ALA A 154 4.60 15.72 5.70
CA ALA A 154 5.78 16.14 4.96
C ALA A 154 6.61 14.95 4.45
N LEU A 155 6.76 13.90 5.26
CA LEU A 155 7.44 12.67 4.87
C LEU A 155 6.71 11.93 3.75
N ILE A 156 5.38 11.84 3.83
CA ILE A 156 4.57 11.22 2.77
C ILE A 156 4.70 12.02 1.47
N LEU A 157 4.58 13.34 1.53
CA LEU A 157 4.74 14.21 0.36
C LEU A 157 6.15 14.10 -0.24
N LEU A 158 7.18 14.02 0.59
CA LEU A 158 8.55 13.76 0.15
C LEU A 158 8.67 12.42 -0.56
N MET A 159 8.09 11.35 0.00
CA MET A 159 8.12 10.01 -0.58
C MET A 159 7.40 9.99 -1.94
N VAL A 160 6.22 10.59 -2.03
CA VAL A 160 5.48 10.75 -3.30
C VAL A 160 6.30 11.58 -4.30
N GLY A 161 6.90 12.67 -3.85
CA GLY A 161 7.78 13.51 -4.67
C GLY A 161 8.97 12.73 -5.25
N LEU A 162 9.66 11.95 -4.43
CA LEU A 162 10.77 11.09 -4.86
C LEU A 162 10.31 10.06 -5.89
N VAL A 163 9.13 9.46 -5.72
CA VAL A 163 8.56 8.51 -6.70
C VAL A 163 8.25 9.21 -8.03
N LEU A 164 7.64 10.40 -8.01
CA LEU A 164 7.32 11.16 -9.22
C LEU A 164 8.59 11.63 -9.96
N ILE A 165 9.60 12.08 -9.22
CA ILE A 165 10.91 12.45 -9.77
C ILE A 165 11.61 11.23 -10.35
N GLY A 166 11.58 10.10 -9.63
CA GLY A 166 12.10 8.82 -10.10
C GLY A 166 11.45 8.38 -11.40
N ARG A 167 10.11 8.48 -11.50
CA ARG A 167 9.37 8.24 -12.75
C ARG A 167 9.86 9.13 -13.89
N ARG A 168 9.99 10.44 -13.65
CA ARG A 168 10.48 11.39 -14.66
C ARG A 168 11.91 11.09 -15.10
N TYR A 169 12.77 10.63 -14.17
CA TYR A 169 14.14 10.25 -14.47
C TYR A 169 14.21 8.95 -15.29
N MET A 170 13.40 7.94 -14.94
CA MET A 170 13.34 6.67 -15.67
C MET A 170 12.79 6.85 -17.09
N SER A 171 11.73 7.66 -17.26
CA SER A 171 11.17 7.96 -18.59
C SER A 171 12.18 8.58 -19.56
N LYS A 172 13.15 9.37 -19.07
CA LYS A 172 14.23 9.92 -19.90
C LYS A 172 15.26 8.87 -20.34
N ARG A 173 15.49 7.81 -19.56
CA ARG A 173 16.46 6.77 -19.92
C ARG A 173 15.88 5.68 -20.82
N THR A 174 14.57 5.50 -20.85
CA THR A 174 13.94 4.50 -21.73
C THR A 174 13.80 4.98 -23.19
N GLN A 175 13.93 6.29 -23.47
CA GLN A 175 13.95 6.82 -24.84
C GLN A 175 15.33 6.74 -25.53
N ASP A 176 16.41 6.49 -24.79
CA ASP A 176 17.79 6.49 -25.31
C ASP A 176 18.40 5.07 -25.53
N GLY A 177 17.62 3.98 -25.47
CA GLY A 177 18.13 2.62 -25.74
C GLY A 177 17.11 1.52 -25.99
#